data_AF-A0A0M8UCQ7-F1
#
_entry.id   AF-A0A0M8UCQ7-F1
#
_cell.length_a   1.000
_cell.length_b   1.000
_cell.length_c   1.000
_cell.angle_alpha   90.00
_cell.angle_beta   90.00
_cell.angle_gamma   90.00
#
_symmetry.space_group_name_H-M   'P 1'
#
loop_
_entity.id
_entity.type
_entity.pdbx_description
1 polymer ?
#
loop_
_entity_poly.entity_id
_entity_poly.type
_entity_poly.pdbx_seq_one_letter_code
_entity_poly.pdbx_strand_id
1 'polypeptide(L)'
;MKFDMGTQVLTNLMSGSRNSNTDLGSLIKQLVAAAQPLEGKFQGQGKVAFDSFKLRADGIAKELNASLAAILGGQSGMEQAFGSGDQEQGENARQSQGAANFDAARFRGR
;
A
#
# COMPACT_ATOMS: atom_id res chain seq x y z
N MET A 1 0.83 -21.38 6.53
CA MET A 1 -0.05 -21.23 7.73
C MET A 1 0.12 -19.86 8.41
N LYS A 2 1.17 -19.59 9.20
CA LYS A 2 1.33 -18.28 9.89
C LYS A 2 1.77 -17.15 8.96
N PHE A 3 2.66 -17.45 8.01
CA PHE A 3 3.08 -16.51 6.96
C PHE A 3 1.94 -16.20 5.98
N ASP A 4 1.25 -17.22 5.43
CA ASP A 4 0.06 -17.02 4.57
C ASP A 4 -1.02 -16.14 5.22
N MET A 5 -1.30 -16.37 6.50
CA MET A 5 -2.32 -15.62 7.23
C MET A 5 -1.91 -14.15 7.40
N GLY A 6 -0.61 -13.87 7.59
CA GLY A 6 -0.07 -12.52 7.59
C GLY A 6 -0.18 -11.84 6.22
N THR A 7 0.16 -12.54 5.14
CA THR A 7 0.02 -12.04 3.76
C THR A 7 -1.43 -11.70 3.45
N GLN A 8 -2.37 -12.57 3.83
CA GLN A 8 -3.79 -12.37 3.54
C GLN A 8 -4.42 -11.21 4.34
N VAL A 9 -4.03 -11.04 5.62
CA VAL A 9 -4.48 -9.89 6.43
C VAL A 9 -3.95 -8.58 5.85
N LEU A 10 -2.68 -8.54 5.43
CA LEU A 10 -2.10 -7.36 4.80
C LEU A 10 -2.80 -7.02 3.47
N THR A 11 -3.08 -8.03 2.64
CA THR A 11 -3.86 -7.86 1.39
C THR A 11 -5.25 -7.29 1.65
N ASN A 12 -5.94 -7.75 2.70
CA ASN A 12 -7.27 -7.25 3.05
C ASN A 12 -7.25 -5.80 3.57
N LEU A 13 -6.34 -5.49 4.50
CA LEU A 13 -6.13 -4.11 5.00
C LEU A 13 -5.77 -3.16 3.85
N MET A 14 -4.94 -3.63 2.94
CA MET A 14 -4.53 -2.91 1.73
C MET A 14 -5.70 -2.63 0.80
N SER A 15 -6.53 -3.64 0.51
CA SER A 15 -7.74 -3.47 -0.32
C SER A 15 -8.70 -2.45 0.30
N GLY A 16 -8.95 -2.56 1.62
CA GLY A 16 -9.76 -1.60 2.35
C GLY A 16 -9.21 -0.17 2.27
N SER A 17 -7.89 -0.01 2.47
CA SER A 17 -7.25 1.30 2.43
C SER A 17 -7.26 1.94 1.03
N ARG A 18 -7.15 1.14 -0.05
CA ARG A 18 -7.28 1.62 -1.44
C ARG A 18 -8.71 2.08 -1.75
N ASN A 19 -9.70 1.31 -1.32
CA ASN A 19 -11.12 1.64 -1.54
C ASN A 19 -11.49 2.93 -0.80
N SER A 20 -11.17 3.02 0.49
CA SER A 20 -11.44 4.23 1.29
C SER A 20 -10.75 5.48 0.74
N ASN A 21 -9.52 5.37 0.22
CA ASN A 21 -8.84 6.51 -0.40
C ASN A 21 -9.49 6.94 -1.74
N THR A 22 -9.89 5.97 -2.57
CA THR A 22 -10.60 6.25 -3.83
C THR A 22 -11.93 6.95 -3.56
N ASP A 23 -12.66 6.47 -2.57
CA ASP A 23 -13.92 7.04 -2.12
C ASP A 23 -13.71 8.47 -1.58
N LEU A 24 -12.69 8.68 -0.75
CA LEU A 24 -12.41 10.02 -0.21
C LEU A 24 -12.03 11.02 -1.31
N GLY A 25 -11.20 10.61 -2.27
CA GLY A 25 -10.85 11.43 -3.42
C GLY A 25 -12.06 11.75 -4.32
N SER A 26 -12.97 10.80 -4.49
CA SER A 26 -14.25 11.01 -5.18
C SER A 26 -15.14 12.01 -4.44
N LEU A 27 -15.28 11.86 -3.12
CA LEU A 27 -16.08 12.75 -2.28
C LEU A 27 -15.53 14.19 -2.28
N ILE A 28 -14.21 14.39 -2.25
CA ILE A 28 -13.61 15.73 -2.36
C ILE A 28 -13.93 16.36 -3.72
N LYS A 29 -13.82 15.62 -4.82
CA LYS A 29 -14.18 16.12 -6.16
C LYS A 29 -15.67 16.49 -6.24
N GLN A 30 -16.54 15.64 -5.70
CA GLN A 30 -17.98 15.92 -5.62
C GLN A 30 -18.27 17.17 -4.78
N LEU A 31 -17.57 17.34 -3.66
CA LEU A 31 -17.69 18.51 -2.80
C LEU A 31 -17.27 19.79 -3.53
N VAL A 32 -16.16 19.78 -4.28
CA VAL A 32 -15.72 20.92 -5.09
C VAL A 32 -16.73 21.23 -6.21
N ALA A 33 -17.25 20.21 -6.88
CA ALA A 33 -18.26 20.37 -7.93
C ALA A 33 -19.59 20.93 -7.38
N ALA A 34 -20.03 20.45 -6.22
CA ALA A 34 -21.22 20.96 -5.53
C ALA A 34 -21.03 22.41 -5.06
N ALA A 35 -19.79 22.82 -4.82
CA ALA A 35 -19.44 24.16 -4.40
C ALA A 35 -19.36 25.16 -5.59
N GLN A 36 -19.05 24.71 -6.81
CA GLN A 36 -18.90 25.57 -8.01
C GLN A 36 -20.08 26.53 -8.29
N PRO A 37 -21.36 26.15 -8.14
CA PRO A 37 -22.48 27.08 -8.36
C PRO A 37 -22.52 28.26 -7.37
N LEU A 38 -21.79 28.17 -6.26
CA LEU A 38 -21.64 29.25 -5.29
C LEU A 38 -20.52 30.23 -5.68
N GLU A 39 -19.64 29.84 -6.60
CA GLU A 39 -18.59 30.66 -7.19
C GLU A 39 -19.24 31.76 -8.04
N GLY A 40 -19.26 32.99 -7.52
CA GLY A 40 -19.97 34.13 -8.11
C GLY A 40 -21.22 34.58 -7.32
N LYS A 41 -21.74 33.74 -6.42
CA LYS A 41 -22.72 34.17 -5.39
C LYS A 41 -22.04 34.85 -4.21
N PHE A 42 -20.78 34.50 -3.95
CA PHE A 42 -19.96 35.13 -2.93
C PHE A 42 -19.21 36.37 -3.46
N GLN A 43 -19.30 37.48 -2.72
CA GLN A 43 -18.55 38.72 -2.98
C GLN A 43 -17.70 39.08 -1.75
N GLY A 44 -16.58 39.79 -1.96
CA GLY A 44 -15.68 40.20 -0.88
C GLY A 44 -15.09 39.01 -0.11
N GLN A 45 -15.17 39.05 1.23
CA GLN A 45 -14.58 38.03 2.11
C GLN A 45 -15.14 36.61 1.89
N GLY A 46 -16.40 36.48 1.46
CA GLY A 46 -16.98 35.17 1.14
C GLY A 46 -16.30 34.48 -0.03
N LYS A 47 -15.87 35.26 -1.04
CA LYS A 47 -15.12 34.72 -2.19
C LYS A 47 -13.74 34.24 -1.74
N VAL A 48 -13.06 35.03 -0.91
CA VAL A 48 -11.74 34.67 -0.37
C VAL A 48 -11.80 33.37 0.44
N ALA A 49 -12.82 33.22 1.30
CA ALA A 49 -13.02 31.99 2.06
C ALA A 49 -13.30 30.78 1.15
N PHE A 50 -14.12 30.97 0.11
CA PHE A 50 -14.42 29.93 -0.87
C PHE A 50 -13.19 29.50 -1.67
N ASP A 51 -12.41 30.45 -2.18
CA ASP A 51 -11.17 30.18 -2.90
C ASP A 51 -10.17 29.42 -2.01
N SER A 52 -10.04 29.84 -0.74
CA SER A 52 -9.19 29.14 0.23
C SER A 52 -9.68 27.72 0.53
N PHE A 53 -11.00 27.51 0.61
CA PHE A 53 -11.57 26.19 0.80
C PHE A 53 -11.24 25.27 -0.38
N LYS A 54 -11.44 25.75 -1.61
CA LYS A 54 -11.17 25.02 -2.85
C LYS A 54 -9.70 24.61 -2.95
N LEU A 55 -8.79 25.55 -2.65
CA LEU A 55 -7.34 25.32 -2.67
C LEU A 55 -6.89 24.28 -1.63
N ARG A 56 -7.47 24.30 -0.43
CA ARG A 56 -7.22 23.28 0.60
C ARG A 56 -7.77 21.91 0.20
N ALA A 57 -8.97 21.87 -0.38
CA ALA A 57 -9.58 20.63 -0.85
C ALA A 57 -8.72 19.95 -1.95
N ASP A 58 -8.25 20.72 -2.92
CA ASP A 58 -7.34 20.24 -3.96
C ASP A 58 -6.00 19.77 -3.38
N GLY A 59 -5.47 20.47 -2.37
CA GLY A 59 -4.26 20.08 -1.65
C GLY A 59 -4.40 18.73 -0.96
N ILE A 60 -5.48 18.54 -0.20
CA ILE A 60 -5.79 17.28 0.49
C ILE A 60 -5.94 16.14 -0.51
N ALA A 61 -6.65 16.36 -1.63
CA ALA A 61 -6.79 15.35 -2.68
C ALA A 61 -5.44 14.93 -3.29
N LYS A 62 -4.49 15.86 -3.46
CA LYS A 62 -3.13 15.56 -3.92
C LYS A 62 -2.34 14.78 -2.89
N GLU A 63 -2.38 15.17 -1.63
CA GLU A 63 -1.68 14.47 -0.53
C GLU A 63 -2.20 13.04 -0.35
N LEU A 64 -3.52 12.83 -0.46
CA LEU A 64 -4.11 11.49 -0.43
C LEU A 64 -3.62 10.62 -1.58
N ASN A 65 -3.58 11.16 -2.80
CA ASN A 65 -3.03 10.44 -3.95
C ASN A 65 -1.54 10.12 -3.79
N ALA A 66 -0.75 11.05 -3.25
CA ALA A 66 0.67 10.83 -2.99
C ALA A 66 0.89 9.76 -1.91
N SER A 67 0.10 9.81 -0.84
CA SER A 67 0.11 8.81 0.23
C SER A 67 -0.27 7.43 -0.29
N LEU A 68 -1.27 7.36 -1.18
CA LEU A 68 -1.65 6.12 -1.86
C LEU A 68 -0.49 5.58 -2.72
N ALA A 69 0.13 6.43 -3.53
CA ALA A 69 1.28 6.04 -4.35
C ALA A 69 2.46 5.51 -3.50
N ALA A 70 2.72 6.15 -2.36
CA ALA A 70 3.74 5.70 -1.42
C ALA A 70 3.40 4.33 -0.79
N ILE A 71 2.14 4.12 -0.41
CA ILE A 71 1.65 2.83 0.08
C ILE A 71 1.80 1.74 -0.99
N LEU A 72 1.40 2.02 -2.23
CA LEU A 72 1.55 1.10 -3.38
C LEU A 72 3.03 0.77 -3.66
N GLY A 73 3.91 1.76 -3.61
CA GLY A 73 5.35 1.57 -3.80
C GLY A 73 5.97 0.73 -2.69
N GLY A 74 5.63 1.02 -1.42
CA GLY A 74 6.06 0.22 -0.28
C GLY A 74 5.55 -1.22 -0.34
N GLN A 75 4.36 -1.44 -0.89
CA GLN A 75 3.79 -2.78 -1.11
C GLN A 75 4.58 -3.59 -2.13
N SER A 76 4.87 -3.00 -3.30
CA SER A 76 5.72 -3.67 -4.29
C SER A 76 7.09 -4.02 -3.72
N GLY A 77 7.66 -3.15 -2.88
CA GLY A 77 8.92 -3.42 -2.19
C GLY A 77 8.83 -4.59 -1.20
N MET A 78 7.77 -4.65 -0.39
CA MET A 78 7.56 -5.77 0.54
C MET A 78 7.34 -7.10 -0.18
N GLU A 79 6.50 -7.12 -1.23
CA GLU A 79 6.20 -8.34 -1.99
C GLU A 79 7.47 -8.91 -2.63
N GLN A 80 8.31 -8.03 -3.18
CA GLN A 80 9.62 -8.39 -3.73
C GLN A 80 10.59 -8.88 -2.64
N ALA A 81 10.63 -8.23 -1.47
CA ALA A 81 11.49 -8.63 -0.36
C ALA A 81 11.10 -10.00 0.21
N PHE A 82 9.80 -10.28 0.37
CA PHE A 82 9.32 -11.58 0.83
C PHE A 82 9.60 -12.69 -0.20
N GLY A 83 9.30 -12.46 -1.48
CA GLY A 83 9.53 -13.45 -2.53
C GLY A 83 11.02 -13.79 -2.72
N SER A 84 11.89 -12.76 -2.74
CA SER A 84 13.34 -12.97 -2.85
C SER A 84 13.93 -13.63 -1.60
N GLY A 85 13.48 -13.25 -0.40
CA GLY A 85 13.95 -13.85 0.85
C GLY A 85 13.58 -15.33 0.98
N ASP A 86 12.39 -15.74 0.54
CA ASP A 86 11.95 -17.14 0.57
C ASP A 86 12.76 -17.99 -0.43
N GLN A 87 13.02 -17.46 -1.63
CA GLN A 87 13.90 -18.10 -2.61
C GLN A 87 15.33 -18.24 -2.08
N GLU A 88 15.89 -17.17 -1.51
CA GLU A 88 17.24 -17.17 -0.94
C GLU A 88 17.36 -18.17 0.23
N GLN A 89 16.37 -18.22 1.13
CA GLN A 89 16.35 -19.23 2.20
C GLN A 89 16.28 -20.65 1.63
N GLY A 90 15.46 -20.89 0.61
CA GLY A 90 15.36 -22.18 -0.06
C GLY A 90 16.66 -22.62 -0.72
N GLU A 91 17.35 -21.71 -1.41
CA GLU A 91 18.66 -21.95 -2.03
C GLU A 91 19.74 -22.23 -0.99
N ASN A 92 19.82 -21.41 0.06
CA ASN A 92 20.76 -21.59 1.17
C ASN A 92 20.53 -22.92 1.91
N ALA A 93 19.27 -23.32 2.11
CA ALA A 93 18.91 -24.60 2.72
C ALA A 93 19.31 -25.77 1.82
N ARG A 94 19.05 -25.70 0.51
CA ARG A 94 19.47 -26.74 -0.47
C ARG A 94 20.98 -26.87 -0.55
N GLN A 95 21.70 -25.75 -0.54
CA GLN A 95 23.16 -25.74 -0.53
C GLN A 95 23.71 -26.37 0.76
N SER A 96 23.14 -26.00 1.91
CA SER A 96 23.51 -26.58 3.21
C SER A 96 23.17 -28.07 3.29
N GLN A 97 22.04 -28.50 2.73
CA GLN A 97 21.69 -29.91 2.59
C GLN A 97 22.66 -30.65 1.66
N GLY A 98 22.99 -30.09 0.49
CA GLY A 98 23.96 -30.70 -0.42
C GLY A 98 25.37 -30.81 0.17
N ALA A 99 25.74 -29.89 1.07
CA ALA A 99 26.98 -29.94 1.83
C ALA A 99 26.92 -30.89 3.04
N ALA A 100 25.73 -31.34 3.46
CA ALA A 100 25.58 -32.30 4.54
C ALA A 100 26.02 -33.69 4.06
N ASN A 101 26.98 -34.28 4.76
CA ASN A 101 27.52 -35.60 4.41
C ASN A 101 26.56 -36.72 4.86
N PHE A 102 25.58 -37.05 4.00
CA PHE A 102 24.64 -38.16 4.23
C PHE A 102 25.30 -39.55 4.13
N ASP A 103 26.46 -39.66 3.49
CA ASP A 103 27.19 -40.92 3.34
C ASP A 103 27.83 -41.40 4.66
N ALA A 104 28.20 -40.46 5.55
CA ALA A 104 28.66 -40.80 6.91
C ALA A 104 27.53 -41.33 7.82
N ALA A 105 26.25 -41.11 7.45
CA ALA A 105 25.07 -41.56 8.19
C ALA A 105 24.58 -42.96 7.77
N ARG A 106 25.26 -43.65 6.84
CA ARG A 106 25.00 -45.06 6.56
C ARG A 106 25.36 -45.86 7.80
N PHE A 107 24.35 -46.25 8.58
CA PHE A 107 24.51 -47.22 9.66
C PHE A 107 25.16 -48.47 9.08
N ARG A 108 26.47 -48.64 9.32
CA ARG A 108 27.14 -49.93 9.14
C ARG A 108 26.56 -50.85 10.20
N GLY A 109 25.44 -51.50 9.85
CA GLY A 109 24.90 -52.63 10.58
C GLY A 109 26.00 -53.68 10.70
N ARG A 110 26.33 -54.02 11.94
CA ARG A 110 27.16 -55.17 12.28
C ARG A 110 26.31 -56.43 12.21
#